data_AF-A0A952AVC5-F1
#
_entry.id   AF-A0A952AVC5-F1
#
_cell.length_a   1.000
_cell.length_b   1.000
_cell.length_c   1.000
_cell.angle_alpha   90.00
_cell.angle_beta   90.00
_cell.angle_gamma   90.00
#
_symmetry.space_group_name_H-M   'P 1'
#
loop_
_entity.id
_entity.type
_entity.pdbx_description
1 polymer ?
#
loop_
_entity_poly.entity_id
_entity_poly.type
_entity_poly.pdbx_seq_one_letter_code
_entity_poly.pdbx_strand_id
1 'polypeptide(L)'
;MELLADKIIEWDIGTAYDFFISLRALHEPELLGLRGAWAAGVRSRLPVQERELLQRVTALVWPLPWVYKLPAPKDVSTALDTLRSLSSEDRLMALVPNVAEPIEAVWRDVARRGFWEEKDQKMLATEMAKGRWKNHPTATIRKEAASFLELWSDPDATAETLLSAYESYYEVFFIEEEARIRPALEAGLAQAKELVEKHERWETLLEDLSQGVRVAKDWEHKKLILAPSYWGTPLAIMAEFEPDNLLFMFGARPENESLIPGDVVPDALYQGLKALADPTRLRILRYLSEEAQTPAELARKLRLRSPTVIHHLDALRLARLVIVTLVAEGKRYTIRPDAVRSACDLLHQFLEGGRDQGSTNITD
;
A
#
# COMPACT_ATOMS: atom_id res chain seq x y z
N MET A 1 -7.50 21.35 16.48
CA MET A 1 -6.16 20.78 16.62
C MET A 1 -6.08 20.14 17.99
N GLU A 2 -6.37 18.86 18.00
CA GLU A 2 -6.56 18.00 19.17
C GLU A 2 -5.22 17.43 19.68
N LEU A 3 -5.09 17.24 21.00
CA LEU A 3 -3.91 16.63 21.61
C LEU A 3 -3.89 15.12 21.37
N LEU A 4 -2.70 14.51 21.37
CA LEU A 4 -2.56 13.06 21.27
C LEU A 4 -3.29 12.34 22.42
N ALA A 5 -3.33 12.95 23.60
CA ALA A 5 -4.01 12.40 24.78
C ALA A 5 -5.53 12.26 24.61
N ASP A 6 -6.14 13.10 23.77
CA ASP A 6 -7.57 13.06 23.49
C ASP A 6 -7.90 12.07 22.34
N LYS A 7 -6.86 11.55 21.68
CA LYS A 7 -6.99 10.67 20.52
C LYS A 7 -7.15 9.20 20.94
N ILE A 8 -8.17 8.53 20.41
CA ILE A 8 -8.31 7.08 20.56
C ILE A 8 -7.36 6.40 19.56
N ILE A 9 -6.26 5.85 20.07
CA ILE A 9 -5.30 5.05 19.30
C ILE A 9 -5.41 3.58 19.69
N GLU A 10 -5.59 2.72 18.69
CA GLU A 10 -5.47 1.27 18.81
C GLU A 10 -4.24 0.79 18.04
N TRP A 11 -3.53 -0.17 18.61
CA TRP A 11 -2.38 -0.81 17.98
C TRP A 11 -2.79 -2.18 17.45
N ASP A 12 -2.50 -2.44 16.19
CA ASP A 12 -2.76 -3.73 15.56
C ASP A 12 -1.52 -4.31 14.89
N ILE A 13 -1.50 -5.62 14.69
CA ILE A 13 -0.42 -6.34 14.01
C ILE A 13 -0.94 -7.62 13.39
N GLY A 14 -0.52 -7.89 12.15
CA GLY A 14 -0.88 -9.11 11.44
C GLY A 14 -0.10 -9.24 10.13
N THR A 15 0.54 -10.39 9.91
CA THR A 15 1.25 -10.67 8.65
C THR A 15 0.29 -10.83 7.47
N ALA A 16 -0.99 -11.13 7.74
CA ALA A 16 -2.04 -11.17 6.72
C ALA A 16 -2.24 -9.83 6.00
N TYR A 17 -1.94 -8.70 6.64
CA TYR A 17 -1.97 -7.41 5.94
C TYR A 17 -0.93 -7.38 4.81
N ASP A 18 0.31 -7.75 5.14
CA ASP A 18 1.41 -7.76 4.18
C ASP A 18 1.23 -8.81 3.08
N PHE A 19 0.49 -9.90 3.32
CA PHE A 19 0.11 -10.86 2.28
C PHE A 19 -0.67 -10.22 1.14
N PHE A 20 -1.68 -9.41 1.46
CA PHE A 20 -2.47 -8.72 0.43
C PHE A 20 -1.70 -7.52 -0.17
N ILE A 21 -0.88 -6.82 0.63
CA ILE A 21 -0.07 -5.71 0.16
C ILE A 21 1.03 -6.20 -0.79
N SER A 22 1.71 -7.31 -0.48
CA SER A 22 2.73 -7.92 -1.33
C SER A 22 2.12 -8.42 -2.64
N LEU A 23 0.92 -9.01 -2.60
CA LEU A 23 0.22 -9.43 -3.81
C LEU A 23 -0.06 -8.25 -4.75
N ARG A 24 -0.46 -7.10 -4.18
CA ARG A 24 -0.59 -5.87 -4.95
C ARG A 24 0.75 -5.36 -5.47
N ALA A 25 1.80 -5.38 -4.63
CA ALA A 25 3.16 -5.01 -5.04
C ALA A 25 3.64 -5.85 -6.23
N LEU A 26 3.29 -7.14 -6.25
CA LEU A 26 3.65 -8.02 -7.34
C LEU A 26 2.92 -7.64 -8.64
N HIS A 27 1.66 -7.21 -8.61
CA HIS A 27 0.92 -6.83 -9.82
C HIS A 27 1.17 -5.38 -10.26
N GLU A 28 1.51 -4.50 -9.32
CA GLU A 28 1.79 -3.08 -9.54
C GLU A 28 3.17 -2.70 -8.97
N PRO A 29 4.28 -3.28 -9.48
CA PRO A 29 5.61 -3.19 -8.86
C PRO A 29 6.14 -1.77 -8.74
N GLU A 30 5.76 -0.89 -9.66
CA GLU A 30 6.19 0.51 -9.65
C GLU A 30 5.66 1.29 -8.44
N LEU A 31 4.50 0.92 -7.89
CA LEU A 31 3.89 1.61 -6.75
C LEU A 31 4.74 1.51 -5.48
N LEU A 32 5.47 0.41 -5.32
CA LEU A 32 6.26 0.11 -4.11
C LEU A 32 7.76 -0.01 -4.41
N GLY A 33 8.19 0.40 -5.61
CA GLY A 33 9.60 0.40 -5.98
C GLY A 33 10.19 -0.99 -6.29
N LEU A 34 9.34 -2.00 -6.46
CA LEU A 34 9.75 -3.36 -6.72
C LEU A 34 10.27 -3.50 -8.16
N ARG A 35 11.29 -4.34 -8.37
CA ARG A 35 11.77 -4.63 -9.73
C ARG A 35 10.75 -5.47 -10.48
N GLY A 36 10.19 -4.94 -11.58
CA GLY A 36 9.14 -5.60 -12.35
C GLY A 36 9.49 -6.99 -12.88
N ALA A 37 10.75 -7.21 -13.27
CA ALA A 37 11.23 -8.53 -13.70
C ALA A 37 11.22 -9.56 -12.57
N TRP A 38 11.60 -9.16 -11.35
CA TRP A 38 11.54 -10.03 -10.18
C TRP A 38 10.09 -10.33 -9.80
N ALA A 39 9.23 -9.31 -9.78
CA ALA A 39 7.81 -9.48 -9.52
C ALA A 39 7.16 -10.45 -10.53
N ALA A 40 7.51 -10.33 -11.82
CA ALA A 40 7.04 -11.25 -12.85
C ALA A 40 7.52 -12.69 -12.62
N GLY A 41 8.76 -12.87 -12.16
CA GLY A 41 9.31 -14.18 -11.80
C GLY A 41 8.61 -14.82 -10.59
N VAL A 42 8.14 -14.04 -9.62
CA VAL A 42 7.29 -14.56 -8.54
C VAL A 42 5.92 -14.97 -9.08
N ARG A 43 5.26 -14.09 -9.85
CA ARG A 43 3.95 -14.38 -10.43
C ARG A 43 3.97 -15.59 -11.37
N SER A 44 5.07 -15.89 -12.03
CA SER A 44 5.19 -17.08 -12.91
C SER A 44 5.23 -18.41 -12.17
N ARG A 45 5.38 -18.41 -10.84
CA ARG A 45 5.31 -19.63 -10.02
C ARG A 45 3.87 -20.10 -9.82
N LEU A 46 2.90 -19.21 -9.99
CA LEU A 46 1.49 -19.51 -9.87
C LEU A 46 0.97 -20.27 -11.10
N PRO A 47 0.04 -21.22 -10.91
CA PRO A 47 -0.77 -21.77 -11.99
C PRO A 47 -1.36 -20.69 -12.89
N VAL A 48 -1.43 -20.95 -14.21
CA VAL A 48 -1.85 -19.96 -15.21
C VAL A 48 -3.24 -19.39 -14.89
N GLN A 49 -4.20 -20.25 -14.57
CA GLN A 49 -5.58 -19.83 -14.27
C GLN A 49 -5.65 -18.86 -13.07
N GLU A 50 -4.96 -19.21 -11.98
CA GLU A 50 -4.90 -18.39 -10.77
C GLU A 50 -4.19 -17.05 -11.02
N ARG A 51 -3.09 -17.07 -11.77
CA ARG A 51 -2.34 -15.87 -12.14
C ARG A 51 -3.18 -14.90 -12.97
N GLU A 52 -3.89 -15.39 -13.99
CA GLU A 52 -4.77 -14.56 -14.83
C GLU A 52 -5.92 -13.97 -14.02
N LEU A 53 -6.49 -14.75 -13.10
CA LEU A 53 -7.54 -14.26 -12.20
C LEU A 53 -7.01 -13.17 -11.27
N LEU A 54 -5.89 -13.42 -10.58
CA LEU A 54 -5.25 -12.45 -9.70
C LEU A 54 -4.91 -11.15 -10.45
N GLN A 55 -4.40 -11.25 -11.67
CA GLN A 55 -4.12 -10.07 -12.50
C GLN A 55 -5.37 -9.23 -12.77
N ARG A 56 -6.54 -9.85 -12.92
CA ARG A 56 -7.81 -9.15 -13.11
C ARG A 56 -8.34 -8.52 -11.82
N VAL A 57 -8.21 -9.22 -10.69
CA VAL A 57 -8.88 -8.83 -9.44
C VAL A 57 -8.03 -8.00 -8.50
N THR A 58 -6.71 -7.94 -8.67
CA THR A 58 -5.83 -7.30 -7.67
C THR A 58 -6.16 -5.81 -7.45
N ALA A 59 -6.66 -5.09 -8.47
CA ALA A 59 -7.10 -3.70 -8.33
C ALA A 59 -8.40 -3.52 -7.51
N LEU A 60 -9.12 -4.61 -7.27
CA LEU A 60 -10.35 -4.69 -6.48
C LEU A 60 -10.12 -5.19 -5.07
N VAL A 61 -9.21 -6.14 -4.91
CA VAL A 61 -8.97 -6.80 -3.63
C VAL A 61 -8.26 -5.83 -2.69
N TRP A 62 -8.96 -5.42 -1.63
CA TRP A 62 -8.42 -4.54 -0.59
C TRP A 62 -8.96 -4.90 0.80
N PRO A 63 -8.69 -6.11 1.29
CA PRO A 63 -9.33 -6.67 2.48
C PRO A 63 -8.76 -6.15 3.80
N LEU A 64 -8.03 -5.02 3.81
CA LEU A 64 -7.38 -4.55 5.03
C LEU A 64 -8.38 -4.31 6.19
N PRO A 65 -9.57 -3.71 5.97
CA PRO A 65 -10.61 -3.66 7.01
C PRO A 65 -11.10 -5.02 7.50
N TRP A 66 -11.12 -6.05 6.63
CA TRP A 66 -11.49 -7.41 7.01
C TRP A 66 -10.37 -8.10 7.79
N VAL A 67 -9.10 -7.93 7.39
CA VAL A 67 -7.94 -8.43 8.13
C VAL A 67 -7.92 -7.88 9.56
N TYR A 68 -8.24 -6.60 9.74
CA TYR A 68 -8.39 -6.00 11.07
C TYR A 68 -9.41 -6.73 11.97
N LYS A 69 -10.47 -7.28 11.38
CA LYS A 69 -11.55 -7.98 12.09
C LYS A 69 -11.24 -9.45 12.35
N LEU A 70 -10.13 -9.99 11.83
CA LEU A 70 -9.74 -11.37 12.07
C LEU A 70 -9.41 -11.62 13.55
N PRO A 71 -9.64 -12.84 14.05
CA PRO A 71 -9.15 -13.23 15.36
C PRO A 71 -7.62 -13.22 15.40
N ALA A 72 -7.04 -13.06 16.58
CA ALA A 72 -5.61 -13.21 16.77
C ALA A 72 -5.23 -14.72 16.82
N PRO A 73 -4.05 -15.12 16.28
CA PRO A 73 -3.10 -14.29 15.55
C PRO A 73 -3.60 -13.90 14.15
N LYS A 74 -3.38 -12.66 13.70
CA LYS A 74 -3.81 -12.18 12.37
C LYS A 74 -2.79 -12.55 11.29
N ASP A 75 -2.42 -13.82 11.22
CA ASP A 75 -1.49 -14.37 10.24
C ASP A 75 -2.21 -14.93 9.00
N VAL A 76 -1.43 -15.33 7.98
CA VAL A 76 -2.01 -15.80 6.72
C VAL A 76 -2.80 -17.10 6.90
N SER A 77 -2.35 -18.01 7.78
CA SER A 77 -3.10 -19.22 8.10
C SER A 77 -4.50 -18.87 8.60
N THR A 78 -4.59 -17.97 9.58
CA THR A 78 -5.87 -17.53 10.16
C THR A 78 -6.76 -16.85 9.11
N ALA A 79 -6.18 -16.05 8.23
CA ALA A 79 -6.91 -15.43 7.12
C ALA A 79 -7.48 -16.48 6.15
N LEU A 80 -6.66 -17.44 5.70
CA LEU A 80 -7.08 -18.50 4.78
C LEU A 80 -8.10 -19.45 5.41
N ASP A 81 -7.93 -19.83 6.68
CA ASP A 81 -8.89 -20.63 7.45
C ASP A 81 -10.24 -19.92 7.56
N THR A 82 -10.22 -18.61 7.83
CA THR A 82 -11.43 -17.80 7.90
C THR A 82 -12.12 -17.74 6.53
N LEU A 83 -11.39 -17.47 5.45
CA LEU A 83 -11.94 -17.46 4.08
C LEU A 83 -12.56 -18.81 3.70
N ARG A 84 -11.92 -19.93 4.07
CA ARG A 84 -12.45 -21.28 3.86
C ARG A 84 -13.79 -21.53 4.56
N SER A 85 -14.00 -20.92 5.73
CA SER A 85 -15.23 -21.08 6.51
C SER A 85 -16.42 -20.25 6.02
N LEU A 86 -16.16 -19.22 5.19
CA LEU A 86 -17.19 -18.34 4.65
C LEU A 86 -17.92 -18.99 3.46
N SER A 87 -19.18 -18.59 3.27
CA SER A 87 -19.89 -18.83 2.01
C SER A 87 -19.15 -18.15 0.84
N SER A 88 -19.38 -18.58 -0.39
CA SER A 88 -18.73 -17.97 -1.57
C SER A 88 -19.00 -16.47 -1.67
N GLU A 89 -20.24 -16.05 -1.43
CA GLU A 89 -20.64 -14.63 -1.46
C GLU A 89 -19.96 -13.84 -0.34
N ASP A 90 -19.96 -14.36 0.90
CA ASP A 90 -19.31 -13.69 2.03
C ASP A 90 -17.78 -13.64 1.86
N ARG A 91 -17.19 -14.66 1.24
CA ARG A 91 -15.76 -14.70 0.89
C ARG A 91 -15.42 -13.59 -0.10
N LEU A 92 -16.22 -13.38 -1.16
CA LEU A 92 -16.01 -12.27 -2.08
C LEU A 92 -16.21 -10.91 -1.41
N MET A 93 -17.23 -10.78 -0.55
CA MET A 93 -17.49 -9.56 0.21
C MET A 93 -16.36 -9.22 1.19
N ALA A 94 -15.71 -10.22 1.79
CA ALA A 94 -14.56 -10.04 2.66
C ALA A 94 -13.33 -9.45 1.92
N LEU A 95 -13.21 -9.71 0.62
CA LEU A 95 -12.04 -9.35 -0.19
C LEU A 95 -12.08 -7.95 -0.78
N VAL A 96 -13.27 -7.39 -0.94
CA VAL A 96 -13.49 -6.06 -1.52
C VAL A 96 -13.41 -4.96 -0.46
N PRO A 97 -13.02 -3.72 -0.83
CA PRO A 97 -13.08 -2.59 0.08
C PRO A 97 -14.52 -2.32 0.51
N ASN A 98 -14.69 -1.60 1.61
CA ASN A 98 -15.99 -1.08 2.00
C ASN A 98 -16.52 -0.15 0.89
N VAL A 99 -17.68 -0.50 0.32
CA VAL A 99 -18.33 0.25 -0.76
C VAL A 99 -19.66 0.81 -0.29
N ALA A 100 -20.17 1.82 -1.00
CA ALA A 100 -21.49 2.35 -0.71
C ALA A 100 -22.58 1.27 -0.96
N GLU A 101 -23.64 1.29 -0.16
CA GLU A 101 -24.76 0.34 -0.22
C GLU A 101 -25.30 0.10 -1.66
N PRO A 102 -25.42 1.11 -2.54
CA PRO A 102 -25.89 0.86 -3.91
C PRO A 102 -24.96 -0.02 -4.74
N ILE A 103 -23.65 0.01 -4.48
CA ILE A 103 -22.67 -0.86 -5.16
C ILE A 103 -22.85 -2.30 -4.65
N GLU A 104 -22.92 -2.47 -3.34
CA GLU A 104 -23.13 -3.79 -2.72
C GLU A 104 -24.44 -4.42 -3.19
N ALA A 105 -25.54 -3.66 -3.24
CA ALA A 105 -26.83 -4.14 -3.70
C ALA A 105 -26.76 -4.67 -5.15
N VAL A 106 -26.04 -3.98 -6.04
CA VAL A 106 -25.83 -4.44 -7.43
C VAL A 106 -25.04 -5.74 -7.46
N TRP A 107 -23.95 -5.84 -6.69
CA TRP A 107 -23.14 -7.07 -6.63
C TRP A 107 -23.95 -8.28 -6.12
N ARG A 108 -24.71 -8.11 -5.04
CA ARG A 108 -25.56 -9.17 -4.50
C ARG A 108 -26.71 -9.56 -5.43
N ASP A 109 -27.24 -8.61 -6.20
CA ASP A 109 -28.27 -8.90 -7.21
C ASP A 109 -27.69 -9.68 -8.40
N VAL A 110 -26.52 -9.30 -8.88
CA VAL A 110 -25.80 -10.02 -9.95
C VAL A 110 -25.39 -11.42 -9.51
N ALA A 111 -24.87 -11.59 -8.29
CA ALA A 111 -24.57 -12.89 -7.70
C ALA A 111 -25.80 -13.81 -7.63
N ARG A 112 -26.96 -13.27 -7.24
CA ARG A 112 -28.21 -14.04 -7.22
C ARG A 112 -28.73 -14.40 -8.61
N ARG A 113 -28.53 -13.53 -9.61
CA ARG A 113 -28.99 -13.74 -10.99
C ARG A 113 -28.06 -14.63 -11.82
N GLY A 114 -26.77 -14.61 -11.52
CA GLY A 114 -25.73 -15.30 -12.29
C GLY A 114 -25.34 -14.59 -13.60
N PHE A 115 -25.80 -13.35 -13.82
CA PHE A 115 -25.45 -12.54 -14.99
C PHE A 115 -25.69 -11.05 -14.71
N TRP A 116 -25.00 -10.19 -15.45
CA TRP A 116 -25.18 -8.73 -15.40
C TRP A 116 -25.68 -8.19 -16.74
N GLU A 117 -26.39 -7.06 -16.68
CA GLU A 117 -26.95 -6.35 -17.83
C GLU A 117 -26.33 -4.95 -17.97
N GLU A 118 -26.55 -4.27 -19.11
CA GLU A 118 -26.03 -2.92 -19.33
C GLU A 118 -26.48 -1.91 -18.24
N LYS A 119 -27.66 -2.11 -17.66
CA LYS A 119 -28.17 -1.28 -16.56
C LYS A 119 -27.30 -1.39 -15.30
N ASP A 120 -26.79 -2.59 -15.01
CA ASP A 120 -25.94 -2.87 -13.83
C ASP A 120 -24.57 -2.23 -14.03
N GLN A 121 -23.99 -2.39 -15.23
CA GLN A 121 -22.73 -1.74 -15.60
C GLN A 121 -22.84 -0.21 -15.52
N LYS A 122 -23.94 0.35 -16.03
CA LYS A 122 -24.18 1.79 -15.99
C LYS A 122 -24.31 2.29 -14.55
N MET A 123 -25.06 1.59 -13.71
CA MET A 123 -25.23 1.94 -12.30
C MET A 123 -23.89 1.90 -11.56
N LEU A 124 -23.15 0.78 -11.67
CA LEU A 124 -21.87 0.61 -11.03
C LEU A 124 -20.85 1.66 -11.51
N ALA A 125 -20.79 1.93 -12.82
CA ALA A 125 -19.92 2.96 -13.37
C ALA A 125 -20.26 4.37 -12.86
N THR A 126 -21.54 4.68 -12.68
CA THR A 126 -21.99 5.96 -12.11
C THR A 126 -21.54 6.11 -10.65
N GLU A 127 -21.66 5.07 -9.83
CA GLU A 127 -21.20 5.12 -8.44
C GLU A 127 -19.66 5.18 -8.36
N MET A 128 -18.95 4.39 -9.17
CA MET A 128 -17.49 4.41 -9.23
C MET A 128 -16.94 5.81 -9.58
N ALA A 129 -17.62 6.54 -10.48
CA ALA A 129 -17.22 7.88 -10.90
C ALA A 129 -17.31 8.95 -9.80
N LYS A 130 -17.97 8.67 -8.66
CA LYS A 130 -18.04 9.60 -7.52
C LYS A 130 -16.79 9.59 -6.64
N GLY A 131 -15.99 8.51 -6.70
CA GLY A 131 -14.83 8.31 -5.83
C GLY A 131 -13.50 8.39 -6.57
N ARG A 132 -12.63 7.38 -6.34
CA ARG A 132 -11.27 7.31 -6.91
C ARG A 132 -11.22 7.41 -8.44
N TRP A 133 -12.33 7.12 -9.13
CA TRP A 133 -12.42 7.13 -10.58
C TRP A 133 -12.90 8.45 -11.19
N LYS A 134 -13.17 9.49 -10.39
CA LYS A 134 -13.77 10.77 -10.85
C LYS A 134 -13.09 11.40 -12.08
N ASN A 135 -11.76 11.26 -12.18
CA ASN A 135 -10.97 11.87 -13.26
C ASN A 135 -10.59 10.87 -14.37
N HIS A 136 -11.13 9.65 -14.35
CA HIS A 136 -10.86 8.64 -15.37
C HIS A 136 -11.82 8.80 -16.56
N PRO A 137 -11.39 8.43 -17.79
CA PRO A 137 -12.28 8.41 -18.94
C PRO A 137 -13.48 7.48 -18.72
N THR A 138 -14.68 7.91 -19.11
CA THR A 138 -15.92 7.12 -18.94
C THR A 138 -15.81 5.71 -19.51
N ALA A 139 -15.14 5.54 -20.65
CA ALA A 139 -14.91 4.23 -21.26
C ALA A 139 -14.08 3.30 -20.36
N THR A 140 -13.05 3.84 -19.70
CA THR A 140 -12.26 3.11 -18.72
C THR A 140 -13.12 2.70 -17.53
N ILE A 141 -13.88 3.63 -16.95
CA ILE A 141 -14.75 3.33 -15.79
C ILE A 141 -15.75 2.22 -16.13
N ARG A 142 -16.37 2.27 -17.31
CA ARG A 142 -17.31 1.22 -17.75
C ARG A 142 -16.64 -0.13 -17.94
N LYS A 143 -15.43 -0.17 -18.51
CA LYS A 143 -14.67 -1.41 -18.69
C LYS A 143 -14.34 -2.05 -17.33
N GLU A 144 -13.92 -1.24 -16.37
CA GLU A 144 -13.61 -1.70 -15.02
C GLU A 144 -14.88 -2.16 -14.29
N ALA A 145 -15.98 -1.40 -14.40
CA ALA A 145 -17.27 -1.81 -13.86
C ALA A 145 -17.74 -3.17 -14.40
N ALA A 146 -17.62 -3.43 -15.72
CA ALA A 146 -17.93 -4.74 -16.28
C ALA A 146 -17.01 -5.83 -15.73
N SER A 147 -15.71 -5.56 -15.62
CA SER A 147 -14.74 -6.50 -15.05
C SER A 147 -15.07 -6.84 -13.60
N PHE A 148 -15.66 -5.90 -12.86
CA PHE A 148 -16.09 -6.11 -11.48
C PHE A 148 -17.36 -6.97 -11.45
N LEU A 149 -18.37 -6.65 -12.26
CA LEU A 149 -19.61 -7.43 -12.34
C LEU A 149 -19.36 -8.88 -12.77
N GLU A 150 -18.36 -9.12 -13.61
CA GLU A 150 -17.95 -10.45 -14.04
C GLU A 150 -17.43 -11.33 -12.89
N LEU A 151 -16.99 -10.76 -11.78
CA LEU A 151 -16.61 -11.53 -10.59
C LEU A 151 -17.83 -12.00 -9.79
N TRP A 152 -18.95 -11.31 -9.97
CA TRP A 152 -20.19 -11.59 -9.28
C TRP A 152 -21.15 -12.40 -10.16
N SER A 153 -20.88 -12.64 -11.43
CA SER A 153 -21.74 -13.47 -12.29
C SER A 153 -21.66 -14.96 -11.97
N ASP A 154 -20.54 -15.43 -11.43
CA ASP A 154 -20.38 -16.79 -10.89
C ASP A 154 -19.59 -16.72 -9.58
N PRO A 155 -20.26 -16.37 -8.46
CA PRO A 155 -19.59 -16.13 -7.19
C PRO A 155 -18.95 -17.40 -6.63
N ASP A 156 -19.54 -18.58 -6.86
CA ASP A 156 -19.00 -19.86 -6.40
C ASP A 156 -17.68 -20.19 -7.09
N ALA A 157 -17.67 -20.21 -8.43
CA ALA A 157 -16.44 -20.49 -9.17
C ALA A 157 -15.35 -19.44 -8.91
N THR A 158 -15.74 -18.17 -8.80
CA THR A 158 -14.81 -17.06 -8.55
C THR A 158 -14.22 -17.16 -7.13
N ALA A 159 -15.04 -17.39 -6.11
CA ALA A 159 -14.60 -17.49 -4.73
C ALA A 159 -13.67 -18.69 -4.50
N GLU A 160 -13.97 -19.84 -5.13
CA GLU A 160 -13.12 -21.04 -5.07
C GLU A 160 -11.78 -20.81 -5.77
N THR A 161 -11.80 -20.25 -6.99
CA THR A 161 -10.56 -19.99 -7.73
C THR A 161 -9.69 -18.94 -7.03
N LEU A 162 -10.29 -17.92 -6.40
CA LEU A 162 -9.55 -16.93 -5.62
C LEU A 162 -8.92 -17.53 -4.37
N LEU A 163 -9.65 -18.38 -3.64
CA LEU A 163 -9.11 -19.08 -2.48
C LEU A 163 -7.92 -19.95 -2.88
N SER A 164 -8.07 -20.77 -3.93
CA SER A 164 -6.97 -21.57 -4.49
C SER A 164 -5.77 -20.69 -4.86
N ALA A 165 -6.00 -19.55 -5.51
CA ALA A 165 -4.94 -18.62 -5.88
C ALA A 165 -4.20 -18.03 -4.67
N TYR A 166 -4.89 -17.75 -3.56
CA TYR A 166 -4.27 -17.27 -2.33
C TYR A 166 -3.49 -18.37 -1.61
N GLU A 167 -4.03 -19.59 -1.56
CA GLU A 167 -3.33 -20.76 -1.00
C GLU A 167 -2.05 -21.04 -1.80
N SER A 168 -2.14 -21.11 -3.14
CA SER A 168 -0.97 -21.25 -4.01
C SER A 168 0.03 -20.12 -3.82
N TYR A 169 -0.41 -18.86 -3.74
CA TYR A 169 0.49 -17.72 -3.51
C TYR A 169 1.20 -17.81 -2.15
N TYR A 170 0.49 -18.26 -1.12
CA TYR A 170 1.07 -18.50 0.18
C TYR A 170 2.17 -19.57 0.11
N GLU A 171 1.87 -20.71 -0.50
CA GLU A 171 2.80 -21.84 -0.60
C GLU A 171 4.05 -21.53 -1.45
N VAL A 172 3.89 -20.92 -2.63
CA VAL A 172 5.02 -20.75 -3.58
C VAL A 172 5.91 -19.54 -3.31
N PHE A 173 5.50 -18.68 -2.37
CA PHE A 173 6.21 -17.44 -2.07
C PHE A 173 6.02 -16.96 -0.62
N PHE A 174 4.79 -16.74 -0.19
CA PHE A 174 4.59 -15.90 0.99
C PHE A 174 4.85 -16.60 2.32
N ILE A 175 4.85 -17.93 2.42
CA ILE A 175 5.12 -18.65 3.67
C ILE A 175 6.54 -18.39 4.21
N GLU A 176 7.55 -18.39 3.32
CA GLU A 176 8.93 -18.04 3.69
C GLU A 176 9.05 -16.54 3.98
N GLU A 177 8.37 -15.72 3.18
CA GLU A 177 8.35 -14.28 3.33
C GLU A 177 7.70 -13.84 4.65
N GLU A 178 6.61 -14.49 5.06
CA GLU A 178 5.89 -14.25 6.31
C GLU A 178 6.81 -14.45 7.52
N ALA A 179 7.59 -15.54 7.51
CA ALA A 179 8.60 -15.79 8.54
C ALA A 179 9.70 -14.71 8.53
N ARG A 180 10.14 -14.28 7.34
CA ARG A 180 11.19 -13.28 7.16
C ARG A 180 10.80 -11.90 7.66
N ILE A 181 9.56 -11.45 7.41
CA ILE A 181 9.13 -10.08 7.74
C ILE A 181 8.62 -9.92 9.17
N ARG A 182 8.20 -11.01 9.83
CA ARG A 182 7.61 -10.98 11.18
C ARG A 182 8.47 -10.22 12.21
N PRO A 183 9.80 -10.45 12.32
CA PRO A 183 10.63 -9.70 13.26
C PRO A 183 10.64 -8.19 13.00
N ALA A 184 10.63 -7.77 11.73
CA ALA A 184 10.60 -6.36 11.36
C ALA A 184 9.25 -5.71 11.70
N LEU A 185 8.13 -6.43 11.54
CA LEU A 185 6.81 -5.93 11.96
C LEU A 185 6.71 -5.75 13.47
N GLU A 186 7.18 -6.73 14.25
CA GLU A 186 7.20 -6.69 15.71
C GLU A 186 8.09 -5.54 16.22
N ALA A 187 9.31 -5.42 15.67
CA ALA A 187 10.21 -4.32 15.99
C ALA A 187 9.63 -2.95 15.61
N GLY A 188 9.03 -2.85 14.42
CA GLY A 188 8.37 -1.62 13.95
C GLY A 188 7.20 -1.21 14.84
N LEU A 189 6.39 -2.16 15.32
CA LEU A 189 5.31 -1.89 16.28
C LEU A 189 5.86 -1.41 17.63
N ALA A 190 6.90 -2.06 18.15
CA ALA A 190 7.54 -1.66 19.40
C ALA A 190 8.10 -0.23 19.31
N GLN A 191 8.84 0.07 18.23
CA GLN A 191 9.37 1.41 17.97
C GLN A 191 8.26 2.47 17.84
N ALA A 192 7.15 2.13 17.18
CA ALA A 192 6.02 3.05 17.05
C ALA A 192 5.36 3.35 18.40
N LYS A 193 5.24 2.36 19.28
CA LYS A 193 4.74 2.55 20.65
C LYS A 193 5.66 3.43 21.49
N GLU A 194 6.97 3.29 21.35
CA GLU A 194 7.94 4.19 21.99
C GLU A 194 7.89 5.61 21.41
N LEU A 195 7.60 5.75 20.12
CA LEU A 195 7.54 7.04 19.43
C LEU A 195 6.35 7.89 19.88
N VAL A 196 5.24 7.26 20.28
CA VAL A 196 4.06 7.95 20.84
C VAL A 196 4.43 8.81 22.04
N GLU A 197 5.31 8.33 22.93
CA GLU A 197 5.75 9.07 24.11
C GLU A 197 6.55 10.34 23.78
N LYS A 198 7.06 10.45 22.54
CA LYS A 198 7.86 11.59 22.06
C LYS A 198 7.01 12.64 21.34
N HIS A 199 5.70 12.42 21.21
CA HIS A 199 4.81 13.25 20.43
C HIS A 199 3.66 13.78 21.29
N GLU A 200 3.39 15.08 21.19
CA GLU A 200 2.22 15.69 21.83
C GLU A 200 0.97 15.61 20.94
N ARG A 201 1.16 15.32 19.65
CA ARG A 201 0.12 15.42 18.62
C ARG A 201 0.12 14.23 17.68
N TRP A 202 -1.08 13.77 17.31
CA TRP A 202 -1.24 12.59 16.45
C TRP A 202 -0.82 12.86 15.01
N GLU A 203 -0.97 14.09 14.49
CA GLU A 203 -0.57 14.41 13.11
C GLU A 203 0.93 14.30 12.92
N THR A 204 1.71 14.74 13.92
CA THR A 204 3.17 14.65 13.92
C THR A 204 3.65 13.20 14.10
N LEU A 205 2.96 12.42 14.94
CA LEU A 205 3.22 10.99 15.07
C LEU A 205 3.03 10.28 13.72
N LEU A 206 1.93 10.55 13.02
CA LEU A 206 1.65 9.95 11.71
C LEU A 206 2.67 10.37 10.65
N GLU A 207 3.12 11.63 10.68
CA GLU A 207 4.17 12.13 9.79
C GLU A 207 5.48 11.36 9.95
N ASP A 208 5.90 11.12 11.20
CA ASP A 208 7.13 10.40 11.51
C ASP A 208 7.01 8.91 11.16
N LEU A 209 5.91 8.24 11.58
CA LEU A 209 5.66 6.83 11.28
C LEU A 209 5.59 6.56 9.77
N SER A 210 4.92 7.45 9.03
CA SER A 210 4.83 7.34 7.57
C SER A 210 6.07 7.82 6.84
N GLN A 211 7.01 8.47 7.52
CA GLN A 211 8.22 9.05 6.94
C GLN A 211 7.88 10.05 5.83
N GLY A 212 6.84 10.87 6.04
CA GLY A 212 6.50 11.99 5.15
C GLY A 212 5.08 12.01 4.61
N VAL A 213 4.08 11.60 5.39
CA VAL A 213 2.67 11.88 5.11
C VAL A 213 2.10 12.77 6.21
N ARG A 214 1.69 13.98 5.84
CA ARG A 214 0.93 14.89 6.70
C ARG A 214 -0.55 14.78 6.37
N VAL A 215 -1.38 14.74 7.40
CA VAL A 215 -2.82 14.68 7.22
C VAL A 215 -3.44 15.99 7.71
N ALA A 216 -4.08 16.70 6.79
CA ALA A 216 -4.88 17.89 7.06
C ALA A 216 -6.36 17.60 6.73
N LYS A 217 -6.83 16.43 7.15
CA LYS A 217 -8.22 15.98 7.03
C LYS A 217 -8.91 16.05 8.39
N ASP A 218 -10.24 16.08 8.36
CA ASP A 218 -11.06 15.96 9.55
C ASP A 218 -11.07 14.51 10.05
N TRP A 219 -10.04 14.20 10.82
CA TRP A 219 -9.89 12.91 11.47
C TRP A 219 -9.97 13.03 12.99
N GLU A 220 -10.17 14.23 13.57
CA GLU A 220 -10.16 14.47 15.02
C GLU A 220 -11.05 13.45 15.76
N HIS A 221 -12.30 13.27 15.31
CA HIS A 221 -13.23 12.33 15.93
C HIS A 221 -13.04 10.85 15.59
N LYS A 222 -12.14 10.51 14.65
CA LYS A 222 -11.92 9.12 14.24
C LYS A 222 -11.01 8.38 15.20
N LYS A 223 -11.34 7.12 15.47
CA LYS A 223 -10.44 6.15 16.09
C LYS A 223 -9.34 5.78 15.10
N LEU A 224 -8.09 5.92 15.54
CA LEU A 224 -6.91 5.65 14.73
C LEU A 224 -6.34 4.27 15.07
N ILE A 225 -6.36 3.36 14.11
CA ILE A 225 -5.77 2.02 14.23
C ILE A 225 -4.43 2.04 13.52
N LEU A 226 -3.35 1.84 14.26
CA LEU A 226 -1.97 1.87 13.76
C LEU A 226 -1.45 0.45 13.62
N ALA A 227 -1.03 0.09 12.40
CA ALA A 227 -0.43 -1.22 12.12
C ALA A 227 0.87 -1.08 11.30
N PRO A 228 1.93 -1.84 11.63
CA PRO A 228 3.13 -1.87 10.80
C PRO A 228 2.87 -2.62 9.48
N SER A 229 3.61 -2.27 8.44
CA SER A 229 3.68 -3.05 7.20
C SER A 229 5.11 -3.05 6.65
N TYR A 230 5.60 -4.22 6.24
CA TYR A 230 6.93 -4.36 5.64
C TYR A 230 6.90 -4.04 4.14
N TRP A 231 5.93 -4.60 3.41
CA TRP A 231 5.76 -4.42 1.98
C TRP A 231 5.22 -3.04 1.62
N GLY A 232 4.44 -2.42 2.51
CA GLY A 232 3.92 -1.07 2.37
C GLY A 232 4.99 0.02 2.49
N THR A 233 6.16 -0.28 3.09
CA THR A 233 7.21 0.73 3.31
C THR A 233 7.73 1.34 2.00
N PRO A 234 7.89 2.68 1.92
CA PRO A 234 7.67 3.70 2.95
C PRO A 234 6.33 4.45 2.79
N LEU A 235 5.38 3.88 2.08
CA LEU A 235 4.08 4.49 1.88
C LEU A 235 3.19 4.24 3.10
N ALA A 236 2.37 5.23 3.44
CA ALA A 236 1.26 5.00 4.38
C ALA A 236 0.07 4.47 3.60
N ILE A 237 -0.47 3.34 4.04
CA ILE A 237 -1.69 2.77 3.49
C ILE A 237 -2.83 3.10 4.45
N MET A 238 -3.92 3.65 3.92
CA MET A 238 -5.05 4.12 4.71
C MET A 238 -6.33 3.42 4.26
N ALA A 239 -7.15 3.00 5.19
CA ALA A 239 -8.49 2.49 4.93
C ALA A 239 -9.47 3.03 5.99
N GLU A 240 -10.57 3.62 5.53
CA GLU A 240 -11.68 4.03 6.38
C GLU A 240 -12.74 2.93 6.31
N PHE A 241 -13.23 2.48 7.46
CA PHE A 241 -14.24 1.43 7.55
C PHE A 241 -14.98 1.60 8.87
N GLU A 242 -16.27 1.25 8.86
CA GLU A 242 -17.19 1.80 9.89
C GLU A 242 -17.12 3.35 9.90
N PRO A 243 -18.12 4.07 10.43
CA PRO A 243 -18.14 5.53 10.28
C PRO A 243 -16.91 6.22 10.89
N ASP A 244 -16.33 5.64 11.95
CA ASP A 244 -15.36 6.31 12.81
C ASP A 244 -13.99 5.61 12.90
N ASN A 245 -13.76 4.45 12.24
CA ASN A 245 -12.46 3.79 12.28
C ASN A 245 -11.61 4.12 11.05
N LEU A 246 -10.34 4.41 11.33
CA LEU A 246 -9.32 4.62 10.33
C LEU A 246 -8.14 3.71 10.60
N LEU A 247 -7.91 2.75 9.71
CA LEU A 247 -6.67 2.01 9.65
C LEU A 247 -5.61 2.86 8.95
N PHE A 248 -4.49 3.07 9.63
CA PHE A 248 -3.29 3.71 9.12
C PHE A 248 -2.13 2.73 9.28
N MET A 249 -1.71 2.18 8.15
CA MET A 249 -0.57 1.28 8.08
C MET A 249 0.70 2.06 7.77
N PHE A 250 1.71 1.92 8.61
CA PHE A 250 2.99 2.62 8.48
C PHE A 250 4.13 1.67 8.11
N GLY A 251 5.17 2.21 7.47
CA GLY A 251 6.28 1.40 6.97
C GLY A 251 7.20 0.92 8.09
N ALA A 252 7.36 -0.40 8.23
CA ALA A 252 8.18 -1.05 9.25
C ALA A 252 9.45 -1.74 8.69
N ARG A 253 9.59 -1.86 7.37
CA ARG A 253 10.84 -2.37 6.75
C ARG A 253 12.07 -1.52 7.16
N PRO A 254 13.12 -2.12 7.73
CA PRO A 254 14.38 -1.44 8.06
C PRO A 254 15.03 -0.78 6.84
N GLU A 255 15.74 0.34 7.04
CA GLU A 255 16.34 1.10 5.92
C GLU A 255 17.48 0.35 5.22
N ASN A 256 18.09 -0.61 5.90
CA ASN A 256 19.18 -1.46 5.42
C ASN A 256 18.69 -2.76 4.77
N GLU A 257 17.38 -2.95 4.59
CA GLU A 257 16.81 -4.14 3.95
C GLU A 257 16.20 -3.86 2.57
N SER A 258 16.09 -4.92 1.76
CA SER A 258 15.38 -4.89 0.48
C SER A 258 14.02 -5.58 0.57
N LEU A 259 13.09 -5.18 -0.31
CA LEU A 259 11.88 -5.96 -0.61
C LEU A 259 12.19 -7.32 -1.24
N ILE A 260 13.31 -7.44 -1.94
CA ILE A 260 13.67 -8.66 -2.64
C ILE A 260 14.49 -9.52 -1.67
N PRO A 261 13.99 -10.70 -1.25
CA PRO A 261 14.71 -11.57 -0.34
C PRO A 261 16.10 -11.92 -0.89
N GLY A 262 17.12 -11.75 -0.05
CA GLY A 262 18.52 -12.02 -0.40
C GLY A 262 19.22 -10.93 -1.22
N ASP A 263 18.56 -9.83 -1.59
CA ASP A 263 19.26 -8.69 -2.20
C ASP A 263 20.08 -7.95 -1.13
N VAL A 264 21.33 -7.63 -1.49
CA VAL A 264 22.28 -6.95 -0.60
C VAL A 264 22.14 -5.45 -0.64
N VAL A 265 21.52 -4.89 -1.69
CA VAL A 265 21.37 -3.44 -1.83
C VAL A 265 20.07 -3.00 -1.16
N PRO A 266 20.11 -2.15 -0.12
CA PRO A 266 18.90 -1.69 0.54
C PRO A 266 18.02 -0.84 -0.39
N ASP A 267 16.70 -1.01 -0.28
CA ASP A 267 15.78 -0.29 -1.16
C ASP A 267 15.82 1.22 -0.92
N ALA A 268 15.95 1.66 0.34
CA ALA A 268 16.01 3.08 0.67
C ALA A 268 17.18 3.77 -0.04
N LEU A 269 18.35 3.11 -0.07
CA LEU A 269 19.53 3.58 -0.80
C LEU A 269 19.27 3.61 -2.31
N TYR A 270 18.82 2.50 -2.89
CA TYR A 270 18.60 2.41 -4.34
C TYR A 270 17.55 3.43 -4.83
N GLN A 271 16.41 3.55 -4.14
CA GLN A 271 15.36 4.50 -4.51
C GLN A 271 15.82 5.95 -4.32
N GLY A 272 16.58 6.24 -3.25
CA GLY A 272 17.19 7.55 -3.03
C GLY A 272 18.08 7.99 -4.19
N LEU A 273 19.05 7.15 -4.57
CA LEU A 273 19.97 7.44 -5.68
C LEU A 273 19.25 7.53 -7.01
N LYS A 274 18.33 6.60 -7.30
CA LYS A 274 17.53 6.60 -8.53
C LYS A 274 16.68 7.87 -8.63
N ALA A 275 16.07 8.31 -7.53
CA ALA A 275 15.26 9.52 -7.51
C ALA A 275 16.11 10.79 -7.70
N LEU A 276 17.31 10.85 -7.14
CA LEU A 276 18.21 12.00 -7.28
C LEU A 276 18.89 12.08 -8.66
N ALA A 277 19.07 10.96 -9.36
CA ALA A 277 19.66 10.89 -10.70
C ALA A 277 18.72 11.32 -11.84
N ASP A 278 17.93 12.40 -11.66
CA ASP A 278 17.06 12.97 -12.69
C ASP A 278 16.97 14.51 -12.58
N PRO A 279 17.26 15.25 -13.67
CA PRO A 279 17.32 16.71 -13.62
C PRO A 279 15.96 17.35 -13.33
N THR A 280 14.85 16.75 -13.73
CA THR A 280 13.51 17.27 -13.46
C THR A 280 13.14 17.10 -11.98
N ARG A 281 13.46 15.94 -11.39
CA ARG A 281 13.29 15.69 -9.95
C ARG A 281 14.13 16.63 -9.10
N LEU A 282 15.38 16.90 -9.49
CA LEU A 282 16.21 17.91 -8.80
C LEU A 282 15.61 19.32 -8.88
N ARG A 283 15.05 19.71 -10.03
CA ARG A 283 14.32 20.99 -10.16
C ARG A 283 13.07 21.04 -9.30
N ILE A 284 12.31 19.94 -9.22
CA ILE A 284 11.16 19.83 -8.32
C ILE A 284 11.62 20.02 -6.87
N LEU A 285 12.64 19.29 -6.41
CA LEU A 285 13.18 19.41 -5.06
C LEU A 285 13.63 20.85 -4.76
N ARG A 286 14.25 21.54 -5.73
CA ARG A 286 14.61 22.96 -5.58
C ARG A 286 13.37 23.83 -5.33
N TYR A 287 12.32 23.69 -6.13
CA TYR A 287 11.08 24.46 -5.90
C TYR A 287 10.42 24.12 -4.56
N LEU A 288 10.43 22.85 -4.16
CA LEU A 288 9.85 22.39 -2.90
C LEU A 288 10.68 22.76 -1.66
N SER A 289 11.95 23.15 -1.84
CA SER A 289 12.79 23.70 -0.77
C SER A 289 12.46 25.14 -0.42
N GLU A 290 11.77 25.86 -1.31
CA GLU A 290 11.38 27.25 -1.13
C GLU A 290 9.97 27.35 -0.52
N GLU A 291 9.01 26.59 -1.06
CA GLU A 291 7.61 26.63 -0.61
C GLU A 291 6.86 25.32 -0.93
N ALA A 292 5.77 25.06 -0.19
CA ALA A 292 4.89 23.93 -0.45
C ALA A 292 4.10 24.12 -1.75
N GLN A 293 4.13 23.13 -2.65
CA GLN A 293 3.46 23.23 -3.96
C GLN A 293 2.58 22.03 -4.29
N THR A 294 1.53 22.29 -5.06
CA THR A 294 0.67 21.28 -5.67
C THR A 294 1.30 20.74 -6.97
N PRO A 295 0.89 19.54 -7.43
CA PRO A 295 1.31 19.02 -8.73
C PRO A 295 1.00 19.97 -9.90
N ALA A 296 -0.13 20.69 -9.85
CA ALA A 296 -0.53 21.64 -10.89
C ALA A 296 0.37 22.88 -10.94
N GLU A 297 0.77 23.42 -9.78
CA GLU A 297 1.71 24.54 -9.69
C GLU A 297 3.08 24.15 -10.25
N LEU A 298 3.59 22.99 -9.85
CA LEU A 298 4.85 22.42 -10.36
C LEU A 298 4.79 22.18 -11.88
N ALA A 299 3.70 21.61 -12.39
CA ALA A 299 3.48 21.39 -13.82
C ALA A 299 3.57 22.69 -14.62
N ARG A 300 2.96 23.78 -14.11
CA ARG A 300 3.05 25.10 -14.71
C ARG A 300 4.47 25.68 -14.67
N LYS A 301 5.17 25.61 -13.52
CA LYS A 301 6.55 26.12 -13.37
C LYS A 301 7.54 25.36 -14.28
N LEU A 302 7.37 24.04 -14.40
CA LEU A 302 8.25 23.17 -15.19
C LEU A 302 7.88 23.09 -16.68
N ARG A 303 6.70 23.59 -17.07
CA ARG A 303 6.11 23.44 -18.41
C ARG A 303 5.94 21.96 -18.81
N LEU A 304 5.45 21.16 -17.86
CA LEU A 304 5.19 19.73 -18.02
C LEU A 304 3.69 19.44 -17.90
N ARG A 305 3.27 18.25 -18.36
CA ARG A 305 1.91 17.77 -18.12
C ARG A 305 1.78 17.28 -16.67
N SER A 306 0.62 17.46 -16.06
CA SER A 306 0.36 17.04 -14.67
C SER A 306 0.70 15.57 -14.40
N PRO A 307 0.38 14.58 -15.27
CA PRO A 307 0.76 13.19 -15.04
C PRO A 307 2.27 12.97 -14.93
N THR A 308 3.08 13.71 -15.69
CA THR A 308 4.54 13.62 -15.63
C THR A 308 5.06 14.11 -14.27
N VAL A 309 4.52 15.22 -13.78
CA VAL A 309 4.90 15.75 -12.45
C VAL A 309 4.46 14.82 -11.33
N ILE A 310 3.25 14.25 -11.41
CA ILE A 310 2.77 13.27 -10.44
C ILE A 310 3.71 12.06 -10.40
N HIS A 311 4.10 11.51 -11.56
CA HIS A 311 5.07 10.42 -11.62
C HIS A 311 6.41 10.77 -10.95
N HIS A 312 6.93 11.99 -11.17
CA HIS A 312 8.14 12.44 -10.47
C HIS A 312 7.95 12.57 -8.95
N LEU A 313 6.79 13.07 -8.50
CA LEU A 313 6.46 13.22 -7.08
C LEU A 313 6.27 11.86 -6.40
N ASP A 314 5.68 10.88 -7.08
CA ASP A 314 5.53 9.51 -6.58
C ASP A 314 6.91 8.86 -6.40
N ALA A 315 7.82 9.03 -7.36
CA ALA A 315 9.21 8.55 -7.23
C ALA A 315 9.96 9.24 -6.07
N LEU A 316 9.80 10.55 -5.90
CA LEU A 316 10.38 11.29 -4.77
C LEU A 316 9.78 10.87 -3.42
N ARG A 317 8.49 10.55 -3.39
CA ARG A 317 7.78 10.08 -2.18
C ARG A 317 8.26 8.68 -1.80
N LEU A 318 8.36 7.77 -2.76
CA LEU A 318 8.91 6.43 -2.57
C LEU A 318 10.37 6.47 -2.07
N ALA A 319 11.14 7.46 -2.51
CA ALA A 319 12.51 7.72 -2.02
C ALA A 319 12.57 8.49 -0.69
N ARG A 320 11.43 8.78 -0.03
CA ARG A 320 11.34 9.52 1.23
C ARG A 320 11.93 10.94 1.18
N LEU A 321 12.05 11.54 -0.02
CA LEU A 321 12.66 12.86 -0.23
C LEU A 321 11.66 14.02 -0.07
N VAL A 322 10.36 13.71 -0.12
CA VAL A 322 9.28 14.69 0.01
C VAL A 322 8.27 14.26 1.06
N ILE A 323 7.66 15.26 1.68
CA ILE A 323 6.48 15.12 2.52
C ILE A 323 5.27 15.44 1.65
N VAL A 324 4.23 14.62 1.74
CA VAL A 324 2.93 14.88 1.10
C VAL A 324 1.91 15.26 2.17
N THR A 325 1.32 16.44 2.03
CA THR A 325 0.18 16.89 2.84
C THR A 325 -1.12 16.61 2.10
N LEU A 326 -1.96 15.76 2.70
CA LEU A 326 -3.31 15.47 2.21
C LEU A 326 -4.27 16.56 2.70
N VAL A 327 -4.74 17.41 1.79
CA VAL A 327 -5.72 18.49 2.04
C VAL A 327 -7.02 18.18 1.29
N ALA A 328 -8.11 18.91 1.59
CA ALA A 328 -9.40 18.70 0.93
C ALA A 328 -9.34 18.90 -0.61
N GLU A 329 -8.54 19.85 -1.07
CA GLU A 329 -8.38 20.20 -2.49
C GLU A 329 -7.36 19.31 -3.23
N GLY A 330 -6.72 18.35 -2.54
CA GLY A 330 -5.77 17.40 -3.14
C GLY A 330 -4.49 17.22 -2.33
N LYS A 331 -3.34 17.22 -3.01
CA LYS A 331 -2.03 16.98 -2.41
C LYS A 331 -1.14 18.21 -2.54
N ARG A 332 -0.48 18.60 -1.45
CA ARG A 332 0.65 19.54 -1.45
C ARG A 332 1.92 18.81 -1.05
N TYR A 333 3.05 19.23 -1.62
CA TYR A 333 4.33 18.60 -1.36
C TYR A 333 5.32 19.63 -0.82
N THR A 334 6.19 19.19 0.08
CA THR A 334 7.37 19.93 0.54
C THR A 334 8.58 19.00 0.52
N ILE A 335 9.79 19.56 0.50
CA ILE A 335 10.98 18.74 0.73
C ILE A 335 10.95 18.18 2.15
N ARG A 336 11.38 16.93 2.34
CA ARG A 336 11.59 16.37 3.69
C ARG A 336 12.94 16.88 4.22
N PRO A 337 12.99 17.49 5.41
CA PRO A 337 14.26 17.91 6.02
C PRO A 337 15.25 16.75 6.10
N ASP A 338 16.53 17.05 5.86
CA ASP A 338 17.65 16.11 5.91
C ASP A 338 17.58 14.87 4.99
N ALA A 339 16.52 14.67 4.20
CA ALA A 339 16.36 13.43 3.42
C ALA A 339 17.48 13.20 2.40
N VAL A 340 18.01 14.27 1.80
CA VAL A 340 19.19 14.17 0.91
C VAL A 340 20.45 13.79 1.69
N ARG A 341 20.62 14.32 2.91
CA ARG A 341 21.73 13.94 3.79
C ARG A 341 21.63 12.46 4.17
N SER A 342 20.45 12.00 4.59
CA SER A 342 20.21 10.59 4.90
C SER A 342 20.53 9.67 3.72
N ALA A 343 20.17 10.04 2.50
CA ALA A 343 20.52 9.26 1.31
C ALA A 343 22.04 9.17 1.08
N CYS A 344 22.78 10.26 1.30
CA CYS A 344 24.24 10.26 1.24
C CYS A 344 24.85 9.41 2.37
N ASP A 345 24.33 9.52 3.59
CA ASP A 345 24.81 8.77 4.75
C ASP A 345 24.60 7.27 4.55
N LEU A 346 23.44 6.85 4.02
CA LEU A 346 23.18 5.45 3.64
C LEU A 346 24.17 4.94 2.59
N LEU A 347 24.54 5.78 1.60
CA LEU A 347 25.54 5.41 0.61
C LEU A 347 26.92 5.20 1.26
N HIS A 348 27.34 6.11 2.14
CA HIS A 348 28.60 5.98 2.87
C HIS A 348 28.62 4.70 3.72
N GLN A 349 27.58 4.47 4.52
CA GLN A 349 27.45 3.28 5.37
C GLN A 349 27.47 1.98 4.54
N PHE A 350 26.79 1.94 3.40
CA PHE A 350 26.78 0.77 2.52
C PHE A 350 28.17 0.44 1.97
N LEU A 351 28.94 1.46 1.57
CA LEU A 351 30.30 1.27 1.05
C LEU A 351 31.31 0.89 2.15
N GLU A 352 31.11 1.36 3.38
CA GLU A 352 31.96 1.04 4.53
C GLU A 352 31.66 -0.35 5.11
N GLY A 353 30.38 -0.73 5.21
CA GLY A 353 29.92 -2.01 5.75
C GLY A 353 30.36 -3.24 4.94
N GLY A 354 30.82 -3.05 3.70
CA GLY A 354 31.45 -4.11 2.89
C GLY A 354 32.86 -4.52 3.35
N ARG A 355 33.47 -3.81 4.32
CA ARG A 355 34.83 -4.10 4.80
C ARG A 355 34.88 -5.11 5.96
N ASP A 356 33.78 -5.32 6.69
CA ASP A 356 33.77 -6.12 7.93
C ASP A 356 33.22 -7.55 7.79
N GLN A 357 32.80 -7.99 6.60
CA GLN A 357 32.33 -9.36 6.36
C GLN A 357 33.35 -10.26 5.63
N GLY A 358 34.59 -9.78 5.43
CA GLY A 358 35.64 -10.49 4.67
C GLY A 358 36.83 -11.01 5.47
N SER A 359 36.84 -10.93 6.81
CA SER A 359 38.04 -11.17 7.62
C SER A 359 37.84 -12.07 8.85
N THR A 360 36.81 -12.92 8.85
CA THR A 360 36.67 -14.00 9.85
C THR A 360 36.55 -15.35 9.14
N ASN A 361 37.70 -15.96 8.88
CA ASN A 361 37.99 -17.41 8.79
C ASN A 361 39.05 -17.66 7.71
N ILE A 362 40.35 -17.59 8.06
CA ILE A 362 41.37 -18.65 7.89
C ILE A 362 42.56 -18.25 8.78
N THR A 363 42.83 -19.04 9.83
CA THR A 363 44.01 -19.18 10.74
C THR A 363 43.45 -19.28 12.16
N ASP A 364 43.56 -20.36 12.93
CA ASP A 364 44.47 -21.53 12.93
C ASP A 364 43.72 -22.85 13.14
#